data_AF-A0A7C6T6M7-F1
#
_entry.id   AF-A0A7C6T6M7-F1
#
_cell.length_a   1.000
_cell.length_b   1.000
_cell.length_c   1.000
_cell.angle_alpha   90.00
_cell.angle_beta   90.00
_cell.angle_gamma   90.00
#
_symmetry.space_group_name_H-M   'P 1'
#
loop_
_entity.id
_entity.type
_entity.pdbx_description
1 polymer ?
#
loop_
_entity_poly.entity_id
_entity_poly.type
_entity_poly.pdbx_seq_one_letter_code
_entity_poly.pdbx_strand_id
1 'polypeptide(L)'
;MSTQSASARRSSRQPSFSNAARRGIAVVAGLLGLAAMYGGGQLLLAGIAHYQAQAFIEHWEKQPSQPTEQAWHIAKDAVQRAITAYPGRNGHYLETLGYIEQWHAFGAELNDPQAQAYRAAAVQALRESTQARPTWPDAWAALAYAKLTVLAFDDEFTQALAQAQHFGPWRIGINRRLAEIGLIAYTELNSEQRAIVTES
;
A
#
# COMPACT_ATOMS: atom_id res chain seq x y z
N MET A 1 -1.92 45.61 -74.10
CA MET A 1 -3.33 45.48 -73.67
C MET A 1 -3.41 44.25 -72.78
N SER A 2 -3.62 44.47 -71.50
CA SER A 2 -3.45 43.49 -70.42
C SER A 2 -4.77 42.78 -70.13
N THR A 3 -4.76 41.45 -70.05
CA THR A 3 -5.87 40.67 -69.48
C THR A 3 -5.44 40.01 -68.18
N GLN A 4 -6.21 40.30 -67.14
CA GLN A 4 -5.99 40.02 -65.73
C GLN A 4 -5.98 38.51 -65.42
N SER A 5 -5.00 38.09 -64.60
CA SER A 5 -5.04 36.83 -63.87
C SER A 5 -5.93 36.97 -62.63
N ALA A 6 -7.05 36.25 -62.60
CA ALA A 6 -7.88 36.10 -61.40
C ALA A 6 -7.31 34.99 -60.50
N SER A 7 -6.71 35.36 -59.36
CA SER A 7 -6.31 34.40 -58.33
C SER A 7 -7.48 34.09 -57.40
N ALA A 8 -8.01 32.87 -57.46
CA ALA A 8 -9.03 32.39 -56.56
C ALA A 8 -8.39 31.94 -55.23
N ARG A 9 -8.45 32.79 -54.20
CA ARG A 9 -8.12 32.39 -52.81
C ARG A 9 -9.20 31.44 -52.28
N ARG A 10 -8.90 30.15 -52.20
CA ARG A 10 -9.68 29.17 -51.42
C ARG A 10 -9.53 29.50 -49.93
N SER A 11 -10.54 30.15 -49.34
CA SER A 11 -10.64 30.29 -47.89
C SER A 11 -11.05 28.94 -47.29
N SER A 12 -10.15 28.30 -46.56
CA SER A 12 -10.48 27.16 -45.70
C SER A 12 -11.37 27.63 -44.55
N ARG A 13 -12.70 27.53 -44.72
CA ARG A 13 -13.65 27.67 -43.61
C ARG A 13 -13.51 26.45 -42.69
N GLN A 14 -12.80 26.61 -41.59
CA GLN A 14 -12.95 25.68 -40.46
C GLN A 14 -14.38 25.84 -39.91
N PRO A 15 -15.15 24.76 -39.70
CA PRO A 15 -16.48 24.86 -39.13
C PRO A 15 -16.38 25.41 -37.70
N SER A 16 -16.94 26.59 -37.46
CA SER A 16 -17.02 27.19 -36.13
C SER A 16 -18.11 26.49 -35.33
N PHE A 17 -17.76 25.89 -34.19
CA PHE A 17 -18.74 25.33 -33.25
C PHE A 17 -19.81 26.37 -32.89
N SER A 18 -21.07 25.94 -32.82
CA SER A 18 -22.19 26.78 -32.38
C SER A 18 -21.98 27.26 -30.94
N ASN A 19 -22.56 28.41 -30.58
CA ASN A 19 -22.46 28.96 -29.22
C ASN A 19 -22.99 27.98 -28.15
N ALA A 20 -24.01 27.18 -28.49
CA ALA A 20 -24.53 26.13 -27.62
C ALA A 20 -23.49 25.01 -27.39
N ALA A 21 -22.81 24.56 -28.46
CA ALA A 21 -21.75 23.56 -28.36
C ALA A 21 -20.57 24.06 -27.52
N ARG A 22 -20.17 25.33 -27.69
CA ARG A 22 -19.10 25.96 -26.88
C ARG A 22 -19.46 26.03 -25.40
N ARG A 23 -20.70 26.39 -25.06
CA ARG A 23 -21.19 26.41 -23.67
C ARG A 23 -21.22 25.00 -23.07
N GLY A 24 -21.68 24.01 -23.83
CA GLY A 24 -21.66 22.60 -23.40
C GLY A 24 -20.25 22.11 -23.09
N ILE A 25 -19.29 22.39 -23.98
CA ILE A 25 -17.88 22.03 -23.76
C ILE A 25 -17.32 22.72 -22.51
N ALA A 26 -17.61 24.01 -22.31
CA ALA A 26 -17.13 24.75 -21.14
C ALA A 26 -17.67 24.18 -19.82
N VAL A 27 -18.96 23.79 -19.77
CA VAL A 27 -19.55 23.15 -18.59
C VAL A 27 -18.91 21.81 -18.30
N VAL A 28 -18.74 20.95 -19.32
CA VAL A 28 -18.07 19.65 -19.17
C VAL A 28 -16.63 19.83 -18.68
N ALA A 29 -15.88 20.76 -19.27
CA ALA A 29 -14.52 21.07 -18.83
C ALA A 29 -14.48 21.56 -17.38
N GLY A 30 -15.44 22.41 -16.97
CA GLY A 30 -15.57 22.88 -15.59
C GLY A 30 -15.83 21.73 -14.60
N LEU A 31 -16.75 20.82 -14.94
CA LEU A 31 -17.05 19.64 -14.11
C LEU A 31 -15.85 18.69 -13.99
N LEU A 32 -15.15 18.44 -15.08
CA LEU A 32 -13.92 17.64 -15.07
C LEU A 32 -12.82 18.31 -14.23
N GLY A 33 -12.68 19.63 -14.32
CA GLY A 33 -11.75 20.39 -13.48
C GLY A 33 -12.05 20.25 -12.00
N LEU A 34 -13.33 20.38 -11.60
CA LEU A 34 -13.74 20.20 -10.21
C LEU A 34 -13.51 18.76 -9.71
N ALA A 35 -13.82 17.76 -10.53
CA ALA A 35 -13.56 16.36 -10.19
C ALA A 35 -12.05 16.09 -10.01
N ALA A 36 -11.21 16.66 -10.89
CA ALA A 36 -9.76 16.55 -10.78
C ALA A 36 -9.21 17.27 -9.54
N MET A 37 -9.72 18.46 -9.21
CA MET A 37 -9.34 19.17 -7.98
C MET A 37 -9.72 18.40 -6.72
N TYR A 38 -10.93 17.83 -6.69
CA TYR A 38 -11.38 17.00 -5.58
C TYR A 38 -10.51 15.75 -5.43
N GLY A 39 -10.29 14.99 -6.53
CA GLY A 39 -9.45 13.80 -6.51
C GLY A 39 -7.99 14.10 -6.14
N GLY A 40 -7.43 15.19 -6.67
CA GLY A 40 -6.09 15.65 -6.32
C GLY A 40 -5.95 16.05 -4.86
N GLY A 41 -6.97 16.75 -4.30
CA GLY A 41 -7.01 17.10 -2.89
C GLY A 41 -7.06 15.87 -1.98
N GLN A 42 -7.87 14.87 -2.34
CA GLN A 42 -7.96 13.60 -1.62
C GLN A 42 -6.62 12.84 -1.63
N LEU A 43 -5.96 12.74 -2.79
CA LEU A 43 -4.64 12.12 -2.92
C LEU A 43 -3.57 12.85 -2.09
N LEU A 44 -3.59 14.19 -2.07
CA LEU A 44 -2.66 14.98 -1.27
C LEU A 44 -2.85 14.73 0.24
N LEU A 45 -4.10 14.77 0.72
CA LEU A 45 -4.43 14.48 2.11
C LEU A 45 -4.00 13.06 2.50
N ALA A 46 -4.24 12.10 1.61
CA ALA A 46 -3.85 10.71 1.82
C ALA A 46 -2.32 10.57 1.96
N GLY A 47 -1.55 11.21 1.06
CA GLY A 47 -0.09 11.22 1.11
C GLY A 47 0.48 11.86 2.37
N ILE A 48 -0.07 13.00 2.80
CA ILE A 48 0.36 13.67 4.04
C ILE A 48 0.09 12.80 5.26
N ALA A 49 -1.12 12.22 5.35
CA ALA A 49 -1.49 11.37 6.48
C ALA A 49 -0.66 10.08 6.53
N HIS A 50 -0.37 9.49 5.37
CA HIS A 50 0.51 8.32 5.28
C HIS A 50 1.95 8.64 5.67
N TYR A 51 2.50 9.77 5.22
CA TYR A 51 3.83 10.22 5.62
C TYR A 51 3.96 10.39 7.14
N GLN A 52 2.92 10.95 7.79
CA GLN A 52 2.88 11.04 9.26
C GLN A 52 2.97 9.67 9.91
N ALA A 53 2.21 8.69 9.42
CA ALA A 53 2.23 7.31 9.93
C ALA A 53 3.60 6.65 9.74
N GLN A 54 4.24 6.83 8.58
CA GLN A 54 5.59 6.30 8.32
C GLN A 54 6.64 6.89 9.24
N ALA A 55 6.55 8.19 9.56
CA ALA A 55 7.49 8.82 10.48
C ALA A 55 7.50 8.17 11.88
N PHE A 56 6.35 7.66 12.35
CA PHE A 56 6.29 6.88 13.59
C PHE A 56 7.00 5.53 13.45
N ILE A 57 6.74 4.79 12.37
CA ILE A 57 7.43 3.51 12.10
C ILE A 57 8.94 3.71 12.05
N GLU A 58 9.42 4.69 11.29
CA GLU A 58 10.86 5.00 11.20
C GLU A 58 11.47 5.37 12.56
N HIS A 59 10.70 6.06 13.41
CA HIS A 59 11.15 6.39 14.76
C HIS A 59 11.29 5.13 15.63
N TRP A 60 10.31 4.23 15.60
CA TRP A 60 10.33 2.97 16.35
C TRP A 60 11.41 2.01 15.85
N GLU A 61 11.67 1.98 14.53
CA GLU A 61 12.78 1.20 13.96
C GLU A 61 14.16 1.69 14.43
N LYS A 62 14.33 3.01 14.56
CA LYS A 62 15.60 3.61 15.05
C LYS A 62 15.81 3.39 16.54
N GLN A 63 14.73 3.32 17.32
CA GLN A 63 14.77 3.12 18.77
C GLN A 63 13.78 2.01 19.16
N PRO A 64 14.14 0.73 18.93
CA PRO A 64 13.22 -0.39 19.11
C PRO A 64 12.74 -0.49 20.55
N SER A 65 11.49 -0.09 20.75
CA SER A 65 10.77 -0.17 22.01
C SER A 65 9.28 -0.20 21.69
N GLN A 66 8.49 -0.81 22.57
CA GLN A 66 7.04 -0.82 22.41
C GLN A 66 6.54 0.64 22.42
N PRO A 67 5.75 1.05 21.43
CA PRO A 67 5.23 2.42 21.38
C PRO A 67 4.33 2.68 22.57
N THR A 68 4.34 3.92 23.06
CA THR A 68 3.31 4.35 24.01
C THR A 68 1.93 4.26 23.35
N GLU A 69 0.90 3.96 24.13
CA GLU A 69 -0.49 3.88 23.65
C GLU A 69 -0.89 5.12 22.85
N GLN A 70 -0.53 6.31 23.33
CA GLN A 70 -0.81 7.56 22.64
C GLN A 70 -0.09 7.65 21.28
N ALA A 71 1.20 7.29 21.22
CA ALA A 71 1.94 7.33 19.96
C ALA A 71 1.38 6.34 18.93
N TRP A 72 1.00 5.14 19.38
CA TRP A 72 0.35 4.15 18.54
C TRP A 72 -1.00 4.67 18.00
N HIS A 73 -1.86 5.21 18.85
CA HIS A 73 -3.14 5.78 18.43
C HIS A 73 -2.96 6.88 17.38
N ILE A 74 -2.00 7.77 17.56
CA ILE A 74 -1.73 8.85 16.60
C ILE A 74 -1.28 8.27 15.24
N ALA A 75 -0.37 7.28 15.25
CA ALA A 75 0.10 6.63 14.03
C ALA A 75 -1.04 5.89 13.31
N LYS A 76 -1.85 5.14 14.06
CA LYS A 76 -3.01 4.39 13.56
C LYS A 76 -4.06 5.32 12.95
N ASP A 77 -4.40 6.40 13.65
CA ASP A 77 -5.34 7.40 13.13
C ASP A 77 -4.79 8.05 11.86
N ALA A 78 -3.48 8.31 11.79
CA ALA A 78 -2.84 8.87 10.60
C ALA A 78 -2.95 7.94 9.39
N VAL A 79 -2.63 6.65 9.53
CA VAL A 79 -2.76 5.71 8.40
C VAL A 79 -4.22 5.46 8.03
N GLN A 80 -5.15 5.44 8.99
CA GLN A 80 -6.58 5.30 8.71
C GLN A 80 -7.14 6.49 7.93
N ARG A 81 -6.70 7.72 8.24
CA ARG A 81 -7.00 8.90 7.42
C ARG A 81 -6.46 8.75 6.01
N ALA A 82 -5.26 8.20 5.85
CA ALA A 82 -4.68 7.96 4.52
C ALA A 82 -5.49 6.95 3.70
N ILE A 83 -5.88 5.83 4.32
CA ILE A 83 -6.72 4.80 3.69
C ILE A 83 -8.08 5.39 3.28
N THR A 84 -8.68 6.20 4.15
CA THR A 84 -10.00 6.80 3.91
C THR A 84 -9.98 7.86 2.81
N ALA A 85 -8.92 8.68 2.75
CA ALA A 85 -8.80 9.73 1.75
C ALA A 85 -8.40 9.19 0.36
N TYR A 86 -7.71 8.05 0.28
CA TYR A 86 -7.26 7.53 -1.01
C TYR A 86 -8.42 6.97 -1.85
N PRO A 87 -8.52 7.33 -3.15
CA PRO A 87 -9.52 6.74 -4.03
C PRO A 87 -9.14 5.29 -4.35
N GLY A 88 -9.84 4.34 -3.73
CA GLY A 88 -9.66 2.90 -3.96
C GLY A 88 -8.76 2.22 -2.94
N ARG A 89 -8.37 0.98 -3.22
CA ARG A 89 -7.64 0.14 -2.28
C ARG A 89 -6.13 0.30 -2.45
N ASN A 90 -5.51 1.09 -1.58
CA ASN A 90 -4.07 1.29 -1.60
C ASN A 90 -3.36 0.24 -0.72
N GLY A 91 -2.68 -0.72 -1.36
CA GLY A 91 -1.95 -1.77 -0.64
C GLY A 91 -0.85 -1.24 0.27
N HIS A 92 -0.18 -0.14 -0.09
CA HIS A 92 0.91 0.43 0.71
C HIS A 92 0.43 0.98 2.05
N TYR A 93 -0.76 1.58 2.05
CA TYR A 93 -1.35 2.11 3.27
C TYR A 93 -1.86 0.97 4.17
N LEU A 94 -2.40 -0.09 3.57
CA LEU A 94 -2.78 -1.31 4.30
C LEU A 94 -1.57 -2.02 4.91
N GLU A 95 -0.44 -2.08 4.21
CA GLU A 95 0.82 -2.58 4.75
C GLU A 95 1.31 -1.75 5.94
N THR A 96 1.27 -0.42 5.80
CA THR A 96 1.63 0.52 6.87
C THR A 96 0.76 0.31 8.12
N LEU A 97 -0.55 0.10 7.94
CA LEU A 97 -1.45 -0.25 9.04
C LEU A 97 -1.04 -1.57 9.69
N GLY A 98 -0.72 -2.58 8.89
CA GLY A 98 -0.20 -3.86 9.39
C GLY A 98 1.03 -3.71 10.28
N TYR A 99 2.01 -2.91 9.85
CA TYR A 99 3.20 -2.64 10.65
C TYR A 99 2.90 -1.87 11.94
N ILE A 100 1.99 -0.88 11.91
CA ILE A 100 1.59 -0.15 13.13
C ILE A 100 0.98 -1.09 14.16
N GLU A 101 0.13 -2.03 13.74
CA GLU A 101 -0.45 -3.04 14.63
C GLU A 101 0.61 -4.02 15.15
N GLN A 102 1.59 -4.42 14.32
CA GLN A 102 2.73 -5.23 14.77
C GLN A 102 3.58 -4.51 15.82
N TRP A 103 3.82 -3.21 15.65
CA TRP A 103 4.59 -2.42 16.59
C TRP A 103 3.92 -2.32 17.97
N HIS A 104 2.59 -2.26 18.03
CA HIS A 104 1.89 -2.27 19.32
C HIS A 104 2.14 -3.56 20.11
N ALA A 105 2.18 -4.70 19.41
CA ALA A 105 2.50 -6.01 19.96
C ALA A 105 4.02 -6.28 20.10
N PHE A 106 4.88 -5.29 19.86
CA PHE A 106 6.33 -5.47 19.88
C PHE A 106 6.83 -5.83 21.28
N GLY A 107 7.63 -6.90 21.37
CA GLY A 107 8.20 -7.38 22.63
C GLY A 107 7.25 -8.22 23.50
N ALA A 108 5.96 -8.31 23.15
CA ALA A 108 5.03 -9.20 23.84
C ALA A 108 5.28 -10.67 23.50
N GLU A 109 5.06 -11.57 24.46
CA GLU A 109 5.17 -13.02 24.24
C GLU A 109 4.13 -13.50 23.23
N LEU A 110 4.42 -14.56 22.45
CA LEU A 110 3.54 -15.04 21.38
C LEU A 110 2.15 -15.49 21.87
N ASN A 111 2.04 -15.90 23.13
CA ASN A 111 0.81 -16.31 23.79
C ASN A 111 0.14 -15.18 24.61
N ASP A 112 0.67 -13.95 24.59
CA ASP A 112 0.08 -12.82 25.31
C ASP A 112 -1.33 -12.48 24.79
N PRO A 113 -2.39 -12.65 25.60
CA PRO A 113 -3.75 -12.36 25.19
C PRO A 113 -3.99 -10.87 24.87
N GLN A 114 -3.23 -9.95 25.49
CA GLN A 114 -3.39 -8.51 25.25
C GLN A 114 -2.90 -8.11 23.86
N ALA A 115 -1.87 -8.79 23.36
CA ALA A 115 -1.31 -8.57 22.02
C ALA A 115 -2.13 -9.24 20.91
N GLN A 116 -2.95 -10.25 21.23
CA GLN A 116 -3.61 -11.10 20.24
C GLN A 116 -4.54 -10.32 19.30
N ALA A 117 -5.27 -9.34 19.81
CA ALA A 117 -6.17 -8.51 19.01
C ALA A 117 -5.41 -7.69 17.96
N TYR A 118 -4.27 -7.11 18.34
CA TYR A 118 -3.41 -6.32 17.46
C TYR A 118 -2.71 -7.18 16.41
N ARG A 119 -2.23 -8.37 16.81
CA ARG A 119 -1.65 -9.34 15.86
C ARG A 119 -2.67 -9.81 14.82
N ALA A 120 -3.91 -10.08 15.24
CA ALA A 120 -4.99 -10.43 14.32
C ALA A 120 -5.33 -9.25 13.36
N ALA A 121 -5.35 -8.02 13.87
CA ALA A 121 -5.53 -6.82 13.05
C ALA A 121 -4.39 -6.66 12.03
N ALA A 122 -3.14 -6.91 12.43
CA ALA A 122 -1.98 -6.90 11.54
C ALA A 122 -2.12 -7.93 10.41
N VAL A 123 -2.47 -9.18 10.74
CA VAL A 123 -2.71 -10.25 9.75
C VAL A 123 -3.76 -9.80 8.74
N GLN A 124 -4.88 -9.25 9.21
CA GLN A 124 -5.94 -8.79 8.31
C GLN A 124 -5.45 -7.66 7.40
N ALA A 125 -4.85 -6.60 7.94
CA ALA A 125 -4.35 -5.48 7.13
C ALA A 125 -3.32 -5.92 6.08
N LEU A 126 -2.44 -6.87 6.44
CA LEU A 126 -1.41 -7.38 5.54
C LEU A 126 -1.97 -8.32 4.47
N ARG A 127 -2.96 -9.16 4.80
CA ARG A 127 -3.71 -9.93 3.82
C ARG A 127 -4.40 -9.02 2.81
N GLU A 128 -4.95 -7.91 3.27
CA GLU A 128 -5.57 -6.94 2.38
C GLU A 128 -4.54 -6.22 1.49
N SER A 129 -3.35 -5.95 2.02
CA SER A 129 -2.22 -5.41 1.26
C SER A 129 -1.77 -6.35 0.14
N THR A 130 -1.63 -7.65 0.41
CA THR A 130 -1.22 -8.64 -0.60
C THR A 130 -2.28 -8.80 -1.70
N GLN A 131 -3.56 -8.71 -1.35
CA GLN A 131 -4.64 -8.69 -2.36
C GLN A 131 -4.60 -7.45 -3.25
N ALA A 132 -4.25 -6.28 -2.70
CA ALA A 132 -4.12 -5.05 -3.46
C ALA A 132 -2.82 -5.00 -4.30
N ARG A 133 -1.77 -5.71 -3.89
CA ARG A 133 -0.46 -5.77 -4.55
C ARG A 133 0.09 -7.20 -4.57
N PRO A 134 -0.47 -8.10 -5.39
CA PRO A 134 -0.14 -9.53 -5.35
C PRO A 134 1.31 -9.84 -5.75
N THR A 135 1.99 -8.91 -6.43
CA THR A 135 3.39 -9.07 -6.87
C THR A 135 4.40 -8.35 -5.98
N TRP A 136 3.98 -7.85 -4.81
CA TRP A 136 4.85 -7.07 -3.92
C TRP A 136 5.41 -7.94 -2.80
N PRO A 137 6.72 -8.26 -2.80
CA PRO A 137 7.29 -9.24 -1.89
C PRO A 137 7.27 -8.79 -0.42
N ASP A 138 7.44 -7.49 -0.15
CA ASP A 138 7.47 -6.94 1.20
C ASP A 138 6.14 -7.22 1.96
N ALA A 139 5.01 -7.08 1.27
CA ALA A 139 3.69 -7.35 1.83
C ALA A 139 3.50 -8.83 2.16
N TRP A 140 4.02 -9.73 1.31
CA TRP A 140 3.97 -11.17 1.55
C TRP A 140 4.87 -11.59 2.71
N ALA A 141 6.09 -11.06 2.78
CA ALA A 141 7.01 -11.33 3.89
C ALA A 141 6.44 -10.82 5.22
N ALA A 142 5.83 -9.63 5.20
CA ALA A 142 5.15 -9.06 6.36
C ALA A 142 3.93 -9.89 6.79
N LEU A 143 3.12 -10.39 5.83
CA LEU A 143 1.99 -11.28 6.11
C LEU A 143 2.48 -12.59 6.74
N ALA A 144 3.51 -13.23 6.19
CA ALA A 144 4.09 -14.45 6.76
C ALA A 144 4.52 -14.22 8.21
N TYR A 145 5.23 -13.12 8.47
CA TYR A 145 5.64 -12.74 9.83
C TYR A 145 4.44 -12.49 10.75
N ALA A 146 3.41 -11.76 10.29
CA ALA A 146 2.20 -11.53 11.07
C ALA A 146 1.50 -12.84 11.46
N LYS A 147 1.42 -13.79 10.51
CA LYS A 147 0.82 -15.11 10.73
C LYS A 147 1.63 -15.96 11.71
N LEU A 148 2.96 -15.87 11.69
CA LEU A 148 3.81 -16.43 12.74
C LEU A 148 3.43 -15.89 14.12
N THR A 149 3.19 -14.57 14.26
CA THR A 149 2.88 -13.99 15.58
C THR A 149 1.57 -14.50 16.19
N VAL A 150 0.65 -15.00 15.36
CA VAL A 150 -0.61 -15.64 15.81
C VAL A 150 -0.57 -17.17 15.74
N LEU A 151 0.62 -17.76 15.53
CA LEU A 151 0.86 -19.20 15.42
C LEU A 151 0.00 -19.88 14.33
N ALA A 152 -0.30 -19.17 13.25
CA ALA A 152 -1.12 -19.67 12.14
C ALA A 152 -0.25 -20.21 10.98
N PHE A 153 0.19 -21.46 11.10
CA PHE A 153 1.00 -22.18 10.10
C PHE A 153 0.15 -22.92 9.06
N ASP A 154 -0.80 -22.22 8.45
CA ASP A 154 -1.73 -22.77 7.45
C ASP A 154 -1.24 -22.58 5.99
N ASP A 155 -2.09 -22.93 5.02
CA ASP A 155 -1.78 -22.79 3.59
C ASP A 155 -1.49 -21.34 3.17
N GLU A 156 -2.12 -20.34 3.80
CA GLU A 156 -1.85 -18.92 3.50
C GLU A 156 -0.49 -18.49 4.05
N PHE A 157 -0.04 -19.04 5.18
CA PHE A 157 1.33 -18.82 5.65
C PHE A 157 2.35 -19.40 4.67
N THR A 158 2.16 -20.64 4.20
CA THR A 158 3.01 -21.26 3.18
C THR A 158 3.00 -20.43 1.88
N GLN A 159 1.82 -20.00 1.43
CA GLN A 159 1.69 -19.14 0.26
C GLN A 159 2.46 -17.82 0.45
N ALA A 160 2.35 -17.19 1.62
CA ALA A 160 3.03 -15.93 1.88
C ALA A 160 4.56 -16.07 1.84
N LEU A 161 5.12 -17.15 2.42
CA LEU A 161 6.55 -17.46 2.30
C LEU A 161 6.97 -17.65 0.83
N ALA A 162 6.21 -18.47 0.09
CA ALA A 162 6.51 -18.76 -1.31
C ALA A 162 6.45 -17.52 -2.21
N GLN A 163 5.45 -16.66 -2.02
CA GLN A 163 5.29 -15.43 -2.80
C GLN A 163 6.35 -14.38 -2.45
N ALA A 164 6.72 -14.26 -1.17
CA ALA A 164 7.82 -13.41 -0.74
C ALA A 164 9.14 -13.84 -1.42
N GLN A 165 9.45 -15.13 -1.39
CA GLN A 165 10.65 -15.67 -2.04
C GLN A 165 10.58 -15.56 -3.56
N HIS A 166 9.42 -15.78 -4.18
CA HIS A 166 9.26 -15.71 -5.63
C HIS A 166 9.47 -14.30 -6.19
N PHE A 167 8.87 -13.29 -5.56
CA PHE A 167 8.96 -11.89 -6.03
C PHE A 167 10.15 -11.12 -5.45
N GLY A 168 10.79 -11.62 -4.39
CA GLY A 168 11.85 -10.93 -3.65
C GLY A 168 13.17 -11.67 -3.44
N PRO A 169 13.59 -12.67 -4.25
CA PRO A 169 14.69 -13.58 -3.88
C PRO A 169 16.06 -12.89 -3.73
N TRP A 170 16.22 -11.71 -4.35
CA TRP A 170 17.46 -10.92 -4.33
C TRP A 170 17.43 -9.79 -3.30
N ARG A 171 16.30 -9.59 -2.60
CA ARG A 171 16.12 -8.46 -1.68
C ARG A 171 16.57 -8.88 -0.29
N ILE A 172 17.68 -8.30 0.17
CA ILE A 172 18.27 -8.57 1.49
C ILE A 172 17.23 -8.42 2.62
N GLY A 173 16.31 -7.46 2.52
CA GLY A 173 15.25 -7.28 3.52
C GLY A 173 14.26 -8.45 3.58
N ILE A 174 13.92 -9.03 2.42
CA ILE A 174 13.02 -10.18 2.32
C ILE A 174 13.70 -11.42 2.87
N ASN A 175 14.91 -11.72 2.40
CA ASN A 175 15.67 -12.88 2.82
C ASN A 175 15.93 -12.87 4.33
N ARG A 176 16.28 -11.70 4.89
CA ARG A 176 16.44 -11.53 6.33
C ARG A 176 15.15 -11.83 7.09
N ARG A 177 14.00 -11.37 6.58
CA ARG A 177 12.69 -11.62 7.21
C ARG A 177 12.32 -13.11 7.15
N LEU A 178 12.57 -13.78 6.02
CA LEU A 178 12.31 -15.21 5.88
C LEU A 178 13.22 -16.03 6.79
N ALA A 179 14.51 -15.69 6.86
CA ALA A 179 15.45 -16.31 7.79
C ALA A 179 15.05 -16.11 9.26
N GLU A 180 14.58 -14.90 9.63
CA GLU A 180 14.04 -14.63 10.97
C GLU A 180 12.85 -15.53 11.30
N ILE A 181 11.89 -15.67 10.38
CA ILE A 181 10.75 -16.60 10.55
C ILE A 181 11.26 -18.03 10.74
N GLY A 182 12.23 -18.45 9.93
CA GLY A 182 12.88 -19.75 10.04
C GLY A 182 13.51 -19.97 11.41
N LEU A 183 14.26 -18.99 11.93
CA LEU A 183 14.91 -19.06 13.24
C LEU A 183 13.91 -19.15 14.40
N ILE A 184 12.79 -18.41 14.32
CA ILE A 184 11.78 -18.39 15.39
C ILE A 184 10.97 -19.70 15.41
N ALA A 185 10.60 -20.23 14.24
CA ALA A 185 9.58 -21.26 14.12
C ALA A 185 10.06 -22.60 13.56
N TYR A 186 11.38 -22.80 13.42
CA TYR A 186 11.95 -23.93 12.68
C TYR A 186 11.33 -25.29 13.00
N THR A 187 11.03 -25.56 14.28
CA THR A 187 10.46 -26.83 14.74
C THR A 187 9.04 -27.07 14.24
N GLU A 188 8.26 -26.00 14.11
CA GLU A 188 6.85 -26.03 13.69
C GLU A 188 6.71 -26.07 12.16
N LEU A 189 7.73 -25.62 11.42
CA LEU A 189 7.71 -25.59 9.97
C LEU A 189 7.71 -27.01 9.38
N ASN A 190 6.88 -27.22 8.35
CA ASN A 190 6.91 -28.43 7.54
C ASN A 190 8.12 -28.44 6.58
N SER A 191 8.33 -29.54 5.85
CA SER A 191 9.49 -29.69 4.95
C SER A 191 9.55 -28.64 3.83
N GLU A 192 8.40 -28.24 3.28
CA GLU A 192 8.33 -27.22 2.23
C GLU A 192 8.70 -25.84 2.77
N GLN A 193 8.08 -25.46 3.89
CA GLN A 193 8.35 -24.18 4.56
C GLN A 193 9.81 -24.06 5.01
N ARG A 194 10.42 -25.15 5.51
CA ARG A 194 11.84 -25.18 5.88
C ARG A 194 12.76 -24.97 4.69
N ALA A 195 12.44 -25.52 3.52
CA ALA A 195 13.24 -25.31 2.32
C ALA A 195 13.28 -23.80 1.96
N ILE A 196 12.11 -23.15 1.94
CA ILE A 196 11.99 -21.73 1.60
C ILE A 196 12.85 -20.85 2.53
N VAL A 197 12.73 -21.01 3.85
CA VAL A 197 13.44 -20.16 4.82
C VAL A 197 14.94 -20.45 4.93
N THR A 198 15.40 -21.61 4.46
CA THR A 198 16.83 -21.99 4.48
C THR A 198 17.56 -21.55 3.21
N GLU A 199 16.84 -21.43 2.09
CA GLU A 199 17.34 -20.93 0.81
C GLU A 199 17.42 -19.40 0.74
N SER A 200 16.94 -18.71 1.78
CA SER A 200 16.87 -17.25 1.92
C SER A 200 18.22 -16.61 2.24
#